data_AF-A0A7Y9DYG8-F1
#
_entry.id   AF-A0A7Y9DYG8-F1
#
_cell.length_a   1.000
_cell.length_b   1.000
_cell.length_c   1.000
_cell.angle_alpha   90.00
_cell.angle_beta   90.00
_cell.angle_gamma   90.00
#
_symmetry.space_group_name_H-M   'P 1'
#
loop_
_entity.id
_entity.type
_entity.pdbx_description
1 polymer ?
#
loop_
_entity_poly.entity_id
_entity_poly.type
_entity_poly.pdbx_seq_one_letter_code
_entity_poly.pdbx_strand_id
1 'polypeptide(L)'
;MTRRDGGRGTGPLSAVPPPRRLGQLGADTSDALLAAGDAAVERIVAVLPARVALTETAGLPAPPVDAAGLRARHTAQRGIRFAAIAAGAEDLRRAADRVRARHRALAEEAGTLWERWSGPSAEEVADRVVALGRAAQEIVTMLAETAETVEAAGLAVADDVTDRAAAARALGAGDPGPPPRPGAVPAAARSWAAALDAVLQRYLVVADRTDATIADAWRELADRLGVLRRLSGTAVEVGEPADTGGLPPDLLALPEILAALGGLGMGEEPDDGAQTVDDSR
;
A
#
# COMPACT_ATOMS: atom_id res chain seq x y z
N MET A 1 -42.35 -21.79 -39.78
CA MET A 1 -42.51 -20.52 -39.05
C MET A 1 -42.18 -20.77 -37.58
N THR A 2 -41.31 -19.90 -37.06
CA THR A 2 -40.66 -19.85 -35.75
C THR A 2 -41.57 -19.97 -34.52
N ARG A 3 -41.13 -20.75 -33.52
CA ARG A 3 -41.06 -20.27 -32.14
C ARG A 3 -39.97 -21.00 -31.35
N ARG A 4 -38.83 -20.30 -31.20
CA ARG A 4 -37.83 -20.53 -30.15
C ARG A 4 -38.32 -19.75 -28.94
N ASP A 5 -38.60 -20.46 -27.85
CA ASP A 5 -38.59 -19.96 -26.47
C ASP A 5 -37.83 -21.07 -25.73
N GLY A 6 -36.68 -20.85 -25.11
CA GLY A 6 -36.34 -19.77 -24.20
C GLY A 6 -35.74 -20.44 -22.96
N GLY A 7 -34.77 -21.35 -23.17
CA GLY A 7 -34.03 -22.00 -22.10
C GLY A 7 -33.10 -20.98 -21.45
N ARG A 8 -33.62 -20.24 -20.46
CA ARG A 8 -32.81 -19.38 -19.60
C ARG A 8 -31.82 -20.25 -18.86
N GLY A 9 -30.56 -20.16 -19.28
CA GLY A 9 -29.43 -20.55 -18.46
C GLY A 9 -29.50 -19.81 -17.13
N THR A 10 -29.82 -20.54 -16.08
CA THR A 10 -29.59 -20.13 -14.70
C THR A 10 -28.39 -20.92 -14.21
N GLY A 11 -27.22 -20.63 -14.79
CA GLY A 11 -25.98 -20.85 -14.06
C GLY A 11 -25.91 -19.81 -12.95
N PRO A 12 -25.47 -20.15 -11.73
CA PRO A 12 -25.24 -19.13 -10.72
C PRO A 12 -24.19 -18.19 -11.29
N LEU A 13 -24.58 -16.93 -11.54
CA LEU A 13 -23.64 -15.83 -11.59
C LEU A 13 -22.88 -15.94 -10.27
N SER A 14 -21.65 -16.46 -10.32
CA SER A 14 -20.74 -16.41 -9.20
C SER A 14 -20.68 -14.94 -8.84
N ALA A 15 -21.35 -14.55 -7.76
CA ALA A 15 -21.35 -13.18 -7.31
C ALA A 15 -19.89 -12.85 -7.09
N VAL A 16 -19.34 -11.98 -7.95
CA VAL A 16 -18.00 -11.45 -7.73
C VAL A 16 -18.04 -10.90 -6.31
N PRO A 17 -17.27 -11.48 -5.37
CA PRO A 17 -17.33 -11.04 -4.00
C PRO A 17 -17.08 -9.53 -3.97
N PRO A 18 -17.84 -8.78 -3.15
CA PRO A 18 -17.66 -7.34 -3.09
C PRO A 18 -16.20 -7.02 -2.79
N PRO A 19 -15.64 -5.95 -3.38
CA PRO A 19 -14.26 -5.57 -3.13
C PRO A 19 -14.04 -5.42 -1.62
N ARG A 20 -13.16 -6.26 -1.08
CA ARG A 20 -12.75 -6.22 0.33
C ARG A 20 -12.01 -4.92 0.59
N ARG A 21 -12.22 -4.30 1.74
CA ARG A 21 -11.49 -3.09 2.17
C ARG A 21 -10.36 -3.46 3.13
N LEU A 22 -9.29 -2.68 3.16
CA LEU A 22 -8.17 -2.89 4.09
C LEU A 22 -8.62 -2.95 5.55
N GLY A 23 -9.57 -2.09 5.94
CA GLY A 23 -10.14 -2.06 7.29
C GLY A 23 -10.91 -3.32 7.71
N GLN A 24 -11.08 -4.29 6.80
CA GLN A 24 -11.78 -5.57 7.04
C GLN A 24 -10.81 -6.76 7.18
N LEU A 25 -9.49 -6.51 7.24
CA LEU A 25 -8.48 -7.56 7.34
C LEU A 25 -8.47 -8.29 8.70
N GLY A 26 -9.09 -7.72 9.74
CA GLY A 26 -9.06 -8.27 11.10
C GLY A 26 -7.69 -8.19 11.77
N ALA A 27 -6.71 -7.57 11.11
CA ALA A 27 -5.40 -7.23 11.61
C ALA A 27 -5.01 -5.82 11.12
N ASP A 28 -4.58 -4.97 12.03
CA ASP A 28 -4.25 -3.56 11.72
C ASP A 28 -2.81 -3.37 11.22
N THR A 29 -1.95 -4.38 11.42
CA THR A 29 -0.52 -4.33 11.13
C THR A 29 -0.01 -5.66 10.56
N SER A 30 1.07 -5.60 9.78
CA SER A 30 1.79 -6.80 9.34
C SER A 30 2.41 -7.56 10.51
N ASP A 31 2.79 -6.87 11.58
CA ASP A 31 3.34 -7.48 12.80
C ASP A 31 2.35 -8.47 13.43
N ALA A 32 1.08 -8.08 13.54
CA ALA A 32 0.04 -8.95 14.08
C ALA A 32 -0.18 -10.21 13.22
N LEU A 33 -0.04 -10.09 11.89
CA LEU A 33 -0.13 -11.23 10.97
C LEU A 33 1.09 -12.15 11.10
N LEU A 34 2.30 -11.58 11.13
CA LEU A 34 3.54 -12.34 11.17
C LEU A 34 3.77 -13.02 12.52
N ALA A 35 3.28 -12.45 13.62
CA ALA A 35 3.44 -12.98 14.98
C ALA A 35 3.00 -14.46 15.12
N ALA A 36 2.03 -14.90 14.32
CA ALA A 36 1.58 -16.29 14.30
C ALA A 36 2.66 -17.29 13.86
N GLY A 37 3.69 -16.84 13.13
CA GLY A 37 4.82 -17.64 12.64
C GLY A 37 6.07 -17.61 13.52
N ASP A 38 6.19 -16.67 14.46
CA ASP A 38 7.42 -16.37 15.20
C ASP A 38 8.02 -17.61 15.89
N ALA A 39 7.19 -18.35 16.62
CA ALA A 39 7.65 -19.52 17.36
C ALA A 39 8.15 -20.64 16.44
N ALA A 40 7.60 -20.77 15.23
CA ALA A 40 8.06 -21.76 14.26
C ALA A 40 9.41 -21.36 13.66
N VAL A 41 9.57 -20.08 13.31
CA VAL A 41 10.83 -19.54 12.77
C VAL A 41 11.94 -19.67 13.80
N GLU A 42 11.72 -19.28 15.06
CA GLU A 42 12.76 -19.36 16.10
C GLU A 42 13.20 -20.81 16.39
N ARG A 43 12.29 -21.79 16.30
CA ARG A 43 12.68 -23.21 16.39
C ARG A 43 13.63 -23.63 15.27
N ILE A 44 13.32 -23.24 14.03
CA ILE A 44 14.17 -23.54 12.87
C ILE A 44 15.52 -22.82 12.98
N VAL A 45 15.50 -21.56 13.43
CA VAL A 45 16.71 -20.78 13.65
C VAL A 45 17.63 -21.46 14.67
N ALA A 46 17.08 -22.07 15.73
CA ALA A 46 17.86 -22.77 16.74
C ALA A 46 18.60 -24.01 16.20
N VAL A 47 18.08 -24.66 15.16
CA VAL A 47 18.70 -25.88 14.57
C VAL A 47 19.60 -25.61 13.37
N LEU A 48 19.55 -24.40 12.78
CA LEU A 48 20.39 -24.01 11.65
C LEU A 48 21.90 -24.10 11.90
N PRO A 49 22.45 -23.71 13.08
CA PRO A 49 23.88 -23.90 13.36
C PRO A 49 24.32 -25.36 13.29
N ALA A 50 23.49 -26.29 13.76
CA ALA A 50 23.77 -27.72 13.66
C ALA A 50 23.77 -28.19 12.21
N ARG A 51 22.87 -27.66 11.36
CA ARG A 51 22.86 -27.92 9.92
C ARG A 51 24.10 -27.39 9.21
N VAL A 52 24.61 -26.23 9.60
CA VAL A 52 25.86 -25.67 9.06
C VAL A 52 27.05 -26.55 9.44
N ALA A 53 27.14 -27.04 10.67
CA ALA A 53 28.23 -27.93 11.11
C ALA A 53 28.30 -29.25 10.30
N LEU A 54 27.19 -29.70 9.70
CA LEU A 54 27.18 -30.88 8.81
C LEU A 54 27.88 -30.63 7.46
N THR A 55 28.07 -29.37 7.05
CA THR A 55 28.88 -29.04 5.87
C THR A 55 30.33 -29.42 6.09
N GLU A 56 30.87 -29.14 7.26
CA GLU A 56 32.26 -29.44 7.62
C GLU A 56 32.46 -30.92 7.96
N THR A 57 31.53 -31.50 8.74
CA THR A 57 31.71 -32.85 9.31
C THR A 57 31.21 -33.98 8.41
N ALA A 58 30.24 -33.71 7.53
CA ALA A 58 29.62 -34.69 6.65
C ALA A 58 29.75 -34.35 5.16
N GLY A 59 30.47 -33.27 4.82
CA GLY A 59 30.71 -32.85 3.43
C GLY A 59 29.45 -32.43 2.68
N LEU A 60 28.40 -32.00 3.40
CA LEU A 60 27.13 -31.59 2.80
C LEU A 60 27.23 -30.17 2.24
N PRO A 61 26.46 -29.83 1.18
CA PRO A 61 26.36 -28.44 0.76
C PRO A 61 25.86 -27.54 1.90
N ALA A 62 26.22 -26.27 1.86
CA ALA A 62 25.70 -25.28 2.77
C ALA A 62 24.16 -25.26 2.72
N PRO A 63 23.47 -24.99 3.85
CA PRO A 63 22.02 -24.78 3.82
C PRO A 63 21.67 -23.58 2.94
N PRO A 64 20.43 -23.50 2.45
CA PRO A 64 20.00 -22.43 1.54
C PRO A 64 19.97 -21.05 2.18
N VAL A 65 19.92 -20.98 3.51
CA VAL A 65 19.97 -19.74 4.29
C VAL A 65 20.59 -20.04 5.65
N ASP A 66 21.28 -19.06 6.23
CA ASP A 66 21.76 -19.12 7.60
C ASP A 66 20.71 -18.58 8.60
N ALA A 67 21.01 -18.68 9.89
CA ALA A 67 20.11 -18.23 10.96
C ALA A 67 19.79 -16.72 10.86
N ALA A 68 20.80 -15.90 10.56
CA ALA A 68 20.64 -14.47 10.42
C ALA A 68 19.78 -14.11 9.20
N GLY A 69 20.04 -14.73 8.04
CA GLY A 69 19.29 -14.52 6.82
C GLY A 69 17.84 -15.02 6.90
N LEU A 70 17.57 -16.08 7.66
CA LEU A 70 16.20 -16.53 7.91
C LEU A 70 15.43 -15.52 8.77
N ARG A 71 16.03 -15.01 9.84
CA ARG A 71 15.43 -13.96 10.67
C ARG A 71 15.17 -12.69 9.86
N ALA A 72 16.16 -12.22 9.10
CA ALA A 72 16.04 -11.03 8.28
C ALA A 72 14.86 -11.12 7.30
N ARG A 73 14.70 -12.23 6.58
CA ARG A 73 13.56 -12.45 5.68
C ARG A 73 12.22 -12.51 6.40
N HIS A 74 12.19 -13.07 7.61
CA HIS A 74 10.96 -13.12 8.40
C HIS A 74 10.55 -11.74 8.92
N THR A 75 11.51 -10.87 9.23
CA THR A 75 11.25 -9.53 9.76
C THR A 75 11.14 -8.44 8.69
N ALA A 76 11.52 -8.72 7.43
CA ALA A 76 11.61 -7.73 6.35
C ALA A 76 10.31 -6.95 6.06
N GLN A 77 9.15 -7.47 6.47
CA GLN A 77 7.84 -6.83 6.23
C GLN A 77 7.13 -6.41 7.51
N ARG A 78 7.88 -6.35 8.63
CA ARG A 78 7.36 -5.82 9.90
C ARG A 78 7.22 -4.31 9.85
N GLY A 79 6.32 -3.77 10.66
CA GLY A 79 6.06 -2.33 10.79
C GLY A 79 5.10 -1.74 9.76
N ILE A 80 4.55 -2.55 8.83
CA ILE A 80 3.55 -2.07 7.87
C ILE A 80 2.21 -1.88 8.60
N ARG A 81 1.64 -0.68 8.46
CA ARG A 81 0.40 -0.27 9.14
C ARG A 81 -0.75 -0.20 8.13
N PHE A 82 -1.52 -1.28 7.99
CA PHE A 82 -2.66 -1.34 7.07
C PHE A 82 -3.71 -0.28 7.35
N ALA A 83 -3.94 0.03 8.64
CA ALA A 83 -4.84 1.11 9.04
C ALA A 83 -4.38 2.49 8.53
N ALA A 84 -3.08 2.76 8.50
CA ALA A 84 -2.54 4.03 7.99
C ALA A 84 -2.69 4.13 6.46
N ILE A 85 -2.48 3.03 5.74
CA ILE A 85 -2.70 2.95 4.29
C ILE A 85 -4.19 3.21 3.96
N ALA A 86 -5.09 2.58 4.72
CA ALA A 86 -6.54 2.80 4.58
C ALA A 86 -6.93 4.26 4.86
N ALA A 87 -6.34 4.87 5.88
CA ALA A 87 -6.56 6.29 6.19
C ALA A 87 -6.07 7.20 5.05
N GLY A 88 -4.88 6.94 4.48
CA GLY A 88 -4.36 7.71 3.35
C GLY A 88 -5.23 7.61 2.09
N ALA A 89 -5.74 6.40 1.77
CA ALA A 89 -6.70 6.23 0.68
C ALA A 89 -7.99 7.05 0.91
N GLU A 90 -8.47 7.10 2.14
CA GLU A 90 -9.64 7.89 2.48
C GLU A 90 -9.37 9.40 2.44
N ASP A 91 -8.18 9.85 2.85
CA ASP A 91 -7.77 11.25 2.75
C ASP A 91 -7.70 11.75 1.30
N LEU A 92 -7.25 10.90 0.37
CA LEU A 92 -7.30 11.17 -1.08
C LEU A 92 -8.74 11.34 -1.58
N ARG A 93 -9.67 10.48 -1.15
CA ARG A 93 -11.10 10.61 -1.51
C ARG A 93 -11.70 11.90 -0.96
N ARG A 94 -11.43 12.21 0.31
CA ARG A 94 -11.86 13.48 0.94
C ARG A 94 -11.28 14.69 0.21
N ALA A 95 -10.03 14.61 -0.26
CA ALA A 95 -9.45 15.68 -1.06
C ALA A 95 -10.16 15.86 -2.40
N ALA A 96 -10.48 14.77 -3.10
CA ALA A 96 -11.27 14.82 -4.32
C ALA A 96 -12.64 15.49 -4.08
N ASP A 97 -13.30 15.16 -2.97
CA ASP A 97 -14.59 15.76 -2.60
C ASP A 97 -14.46 17.26 -2.27
N ARG A 98 -13.38 17.68 -1.60
CA ARG A 98 -13.09 19.10 -1.37
C ARG A 98 -12.88 19.86 -2.68
N VAL A 99 -12.11 19.31 -3.63
CA VAL A 99 -11.89 19.93 -4.94
C VAL A 99 -13.21 20.03 -5.72
N ARG A 100 -14.04 18.97 -5.72
CA ARG A 100 -15.39 19.00 -6.31
C ARG A 100 -16.26 20.09 -5.71
N ALA A 101 -16.29 20.20 -4.38
CA ALA A 101 -17.09 21.21 -3.68
C ALA A 101 -16.64 22.62 -4.04
N ARG A 102 -15.32 22.88 -4.03
CA ARG A 102 -14.75 24.19 -4.40
C ARG A 102 -15.02 24.54 -5.86
N HIS A 103 -14.92 23.57 -6.78
CA HIS A 103 -15.25 23.81 -8.18
C HIS A 103 -16.74 24.16 -8.37
N ARG A 104 -17.66 23.49 -7.67
CA ARG A 104 -19.10 23.83 -7.72
C ARG A 104 -19.37 25.24 -7.20
N ALA A 105 -18.81 25.61 -6.05
CA ALA A 105 -18.96 26.96 -5.49
C ALA A 105 -18.46 28.02 -6.48
N LEU A 106 -17.29 27.81 -7.09
CA LEU A 106 -16.76 28.72 -8.10
C LEU A 106 -17.65 28.80 -9.36
N ALA A 107 -18.22 27.67 -9.80
CA ALA A 107 -19.13 27.66 -10.93
C ALA A 107 -20.45 28.38 -10.64
N GLU A 108 -20.97 28.28 -9.42
CA GLU A 108 -22.15 29.02 -8.96
C GLU A 108 -21.87 30.52 -8.91
N GLU A 109 -20.73 30.95 -8.33
CA GLU A 109 -20.28 32.35 -8.32
C GLU A 109 -20.13 32.91 -9.73
N ALA A 110 -19.42 32.18 -10.61
CA ALA A 110 -19.26 32.57 -12.02
C ALA A 110 -20.60 32.66 -12.75
N GLY A 111 -21.53 31.74 -12.47
CA GLY A 111 -22.92 31.77 -12.96
C GLY A 111 -23.63 33.08 -12.66
N THR A 112 -23.60 33.51 -11.39
CA THR A 112 -24.23 34.78 -10.96
C THR A 112 -23.57 36.02 -11.57
N LEU A 113 -22.28 35.93 -11.89
CA LEU A 113 -21.50 37.02 -12.48
C LEU A 113 -21.79 37.14 -13.99
N TRP A 114 -21.98 36.01 -14.68
CA TRP A 114 -22.35 35.98 -16.11
C TRP A 114 -23.73 36.55 -16.41
N GLU A 115 -24.69 36.48 -15.47
CA GLU A 115 -26.00 37.11 -15.63
C GLU A 115 -25.90 38.63 -15.84
N ARG A 116 -24.77 39.24 -15.47
CA ARG A 116 -24.58 40.70 -15.44
C ARG A 116 -23.42 41.18 -16.32
N TRP A 117 -22.67 40.27 -16.93
CA TRP A 117 -21.41 40.60 -17.62
C TRP A 117 -21.45 40.19 -19.09
N SER A 118 -21.21 41.16 -19.99
CA SER A 118 -21.20 40.95 -21.44
C SER A 118 -20.04 41.67 -22.13
N GLY A 119 -19.63 41.18 -23.31
CA GLY A 119 -18.52 41.72 -24.12
C GLY A 119 -17.34 40.75 -24.30
N PRO A 120 -16.32 41.10 -25.10
CA PRO A 120 -15.21 40.20 -25.46
C PRO A 120 -14.40 39.65 -24.27
N SER A 121 -14.30 40.43 -23.19
CA SER A 121 -13.65 39.99 -21.95
C SER A 121 -14.41 38.88 -21.22
N ALA A 122 -15.74 38.79 -21.40
CA ALA A 122 -16.56 37.75 -20.80
C ALA A 122 -16.35 36.39 -21.48
N GLU A 123 -16.07 36.37 -22.79
CA GLU A 123 -15.72 35.15 -23.54
C GLU A 123 -14.36 34.60 -23.10
N GLU A 124 -13.34 35.45 -22.97
CA GLU A 124 -12.00 35.02 -22.51
C GLU A 124 -12.02 34.47 -21.09
N VAL A 125 -12.82 35.07 -20.19
CA VAL A 125 -13.03 34.54 -18.84
C VAL A 125 -13.80 33.22 -18.89
N ALA A 126 -14.77 33.06 -19.80
CA ALA A 126 -15.50 31.81 -19.95
C ALA A 126 -14.61 30.64 -20.39
N ASP A 127 -13.71 30.87 -21.35
CA ASP A 127 -12.74 29.86 -21.74
C ASP A 127 -11.83 29.44 -20.58
N ARG A 128 -11.41 30.40 -19.74
CA ARG A 128 -10.60 30.12 -18.54
C ARG A 128 -11.37 29.34 -17.48
N VAL A 129 -12.64 29.65 -17.23
CA VAL A 129 -13.48 28.91 -16.28
C VAL A 129 -13.74 27.49 -16.76
N VAL A 130 -13.97 27.29 -18.07
CA VAL A 130 -14.11 25.96 -18.66
C VAL A 130 -12.80 25.16 -18.56
N ALA A 131 -11.66 25.79 -18.85
CA ALA A 131 -10.34 25.16 -18.71
C ALA A 131 -10.08 24.75 -17.25
N LEU A 132 -10.44 25.60 -16.29
CA LEU A 132 -10.34 25.30 -14.86
C LEU A 132 -11.24 24.14 -14.44
N GLY A 133 -12.47 24.05 -14.98
CA GLY A 133 -13.37 22.93 -14.72
C GLY A 133 -12.81 21.60 -15.25
N ARG A 134 -12.18 21.59 -16.43
CA ARG A 134 -11.49 20.41 -16.96
C ARG A 134 -10.33 19.99 -16.06
N ALA A 135 -9.48 20.95 -15.67
CA ALA A 135 -8.36 20.68 -14.77
C ALA A 135 -8.82 20.15 -13.39
N ALA A 136 -9.88 20.73 -12.81
CA ALA A 136 -10.45 20.25 -11.56
C ALA A 136 -10.98 18.82 -11.67
N GLN A 137 -11.65 18.49 -12.78
CA GLN A 137 -12.15 17.14 -13.04
C GLN A 137 -11.00 16.13 -13.24
N GLU A 138 -9.92 16.52 -13.90
CA GLU A 138 -8.71 15.71 -14.05
C GLU A 138 -8.06 15.42 -12.70
N ILE A 139 -7.88 16.44 -11.85
CA ILE A 139 -7.33 16.28 -10.49
C ILE A 139 -8.21 15.35 -9.65
N VAL A 140 -9.52 15.55 -9.68
CA VAL A 140 -10.50 14.71 -8.95
C VAL A 140 -10.42 13.26 -9.38
N THR A 141 -10.34 13.01 -10.69
CA THR A 141 -10.20 11.66 -11.24
C THR A 141 -8.90 11.02 -10.76
N MET A 142 -7.78 11.76 -10.86
CA MET A 142 -6.47 11.28 -10.43
C MET A 142 -6.40 10.96 -8.93
N LEU A 143 -7.00 11.80 -8.08
CA LEU A 143 -7.06 11.56 -6.64
C LEU A 143 -7.88 10.30 -6.31
N ALA A 144 -9.01 10.09 -6.99
CA ALA A 144 -9.84 8.91 -6.79
C ALA A 144 -9.14 7.63 -7.26
N GLU A 145 -8.54 7.63 -8.45
CA GLU A 145 -7.77 6.50 -8.98
C GLU A 145 -6.55 6.18 -8.12
N THR A 146 -5.88 7.21 -7.59
CA THR A 146 -4.76 7.02 -6.66
C THR A 146 -5.26 6.40 -5.34
N ALA A 147 -6.41 6.83 -4.81
CA ALA A 147 -7.00 6.24 -3.62
C ALA A 147 -7.32 4.75 -3.80
N GLU A 148 -7.88 4.39 -4.96
CA GLU A 148 -8.15 2.99 -5.32
C GLU A 148 -6.86 2.17 -5.42
N THR A 149 -5.81 2.75 -6.01
CA THR A 149 -4.50 2.13 -6.10
C THR A 149 -3.88 1.89 -4.72
N VAL A 150 -3.88 2.90 -3.86
CA VAL A 150 -3.32 2.81 -2.50
C VAL A 150 -3.98 1.67 -1.74
N GLU A 151 -5.31 1.57 -1.83
CA GLU A 151 -6.05 0.52 -1.14
C GLU A 151 -5.80 -0.87 -1.76
N ALA A 152 -5.78 -0.97 -3.10
CA ALA A 152 -5.48 -2.22 -3.78
C ALA A 152 -4.05 -2.72 -3.48
N ALA A 153 -3.07 -1.82 -3.50
CA ALA A 153 -1.69 -2.13 -3.14
C ALA A 153 -1.59 -2.60 -1.69
N GLY A 154 -2.23 -1.90 -0.76
CA GLY A 154 -2.23 -2.33 0.65
C GLY A 154 -2.91 -3.68 0.87
N LEU A 155 -3.99 -4.00 0.15
CA LEU A 155 -4.63 -5.32 0.19
C LEU A 155 -3.70 -6.41 -0.33
N ALA A 156 -3.05 -6.18 -1.48
CA ALA A 156 -2.09 -7.13 -2.05
C ALA A 156 -0.94 -7.41 -1.07
N VAL A 157 -0.38 -6.34 -0.45
CA VAL A 157 0.65 -6.46 0.58
C VAL A 157 0.14 -7.27 1.78
N ALA A 158 -1.09 -7.03 2.25
CA ALA A 158 -1.67 -7.76 3.37
C ALA A 158 -1.90 -9.24 3.08
N ASP A 159 -2.37 -9.57 1.88
CA ASP A 159 -2.56 -10.95 1.43
C ASP A 159 -1.22 -11.67 1.32
N ASP A 160 -0.19 -11.03 0.73
CA ASP A 160 1.15 -11.61 0.65
C ASP A 160 1.82 -11.79 2.02
N VAL A 161 1.63 -10.86 2.95
CA VAL A 161 2.08 -11.01 4.35
C VAL A 161 1.34 -12.17 5.03
N THR A 162 0.04 -12.34 4.75
CA THR A 162 -0.75 -13.46 5.26
C THR A 162 -0.24 -14.80 4.73
N ASP A 163 0.07 -14.88 3.44
CA ASP A 163 0.71 -16.04 2.79
C ASP A 163 2.06 -16.36 3.43
N ARG A 164 2.90 -15.33 3.67
CA ARG A 164 4.18 -15.49 4.36
C ARG A 164 3.99 -16.01 5.78
N ALA A 165 3.02 -15.48 6.54
CA ALA A 165 2.72 -15.95 7.89
C ALA A 165 2.22 -17.40 7.89
N ALA A 166 1.43 -17.81 6.89
CA ALA A 166 1.01 -19.19 6.70
C ALA A 166 2.20 -20.11 6.38
N ALA A 167 3.11 -19.67 5.49
CA ALA A 167 4.33 -20.40 5.17
C ALA A 167 5.25 -20.55 6.40
N ALA A 168 5.39 -19.49 7.21
CA ALA A 168 6.13 -19.54 8.47
C ALA A 168 5.54 -20.54 9.46
N ARG A 169 4.20 -20.59 9.59
CA ARG A 169 3.53 -21.62 10.41
C ARG A 169 3.77 -23.04 9.87
N ALA A 170 3.75 -23.20 8.55
CA ALA A 170 4.00 -24.49 7.90
C ALA A 170 5.44 -25.00 8.12
N LEU A 171 6.43 -24.11 8.30
CA LEU A 171 7.77 -24.50 8.74
C LEU A 171 7.71 -25.31 10.05
N GLY A 172 6.91 -24.84 11.00
CA GLY A 172 6.77 -25.48 12.30
C GLY A 172 6.07 -26.84 12.27
N ALA A 173 5.20 -27.07 11.27
CA ALA A 173 4.56 -28.37 11.05
C ALA A 173 5.46 -29.36 10.28
N GLY A 174 6.35 -28.83 9.44
CA GLY A 174 7.35 -29.60 8.70
C GLY A 174 8.68 -29.77 9.43
N ASP A 175 8.74 -29.51 10.74
CA ASP A 175 9.96 -29.61 11.55
C ASP A 175 10.59 -31.01 11.38
N PRO A 176 11.85 -31.11 10.90
CA PRO A 176 12.54 -32.38 10.70
C PRO A 176 12.88 -33.09 12.03
N GLY A 177 12.59 -32.46 13.18
CA GLY A 177 12.92 -32.95 14.50
C GLY A 177 14.33 -32.55 14.94
N PRO A 178 14.78 -33.04 16.11
CA PRO A 178 16.06 -32.63 16.67
C PRO A 178 17.23 -33.02 15.75
N PRO A 179 18.31 -32.22 15.75
CA PRO A 179 19.48 -32.53 14.95
C PRO A 179 20.07 -33.89 15.34
N PRO A 180 20.65 -34.64 14.38
CA PRO A 180 21.32 -35.90 14.66
C PRO A 180 22.49 -35.69 15.63
N ARG A 181 22.71 -36.64 16.53
CA ARG A 181 23.84 -36.59 17.46
C ARG A 181 25.19 -36.65 16.70
N PRO A 182 26.25 -36.04 17.24
CA PRO A 182 27.61 -36.23 16.72
C PRO A 182 27.94 -37.73 16.59
N GLY A 183 28.42 -38.15 15.42
CA GLY A 183 28.72 -39.56 15.12
C GLY A 183 27.51 -40.41 14.67
N ALA A 184 26.35 -39.80 14.42
CA ALA A 184 25.22 -40.50 13.80
C ALA A 184 25.57 -41.07 12.41
N VAL A 185 24.85 -42.12 12.01
CA VAL A 185 25.03 -42.76 10.69
C VAL A 185 24.88 -41.71 9.58
N PRO A 186 25.82 -41.61 8.61
CA PRO A 186 25.80 -40.56 7.58
C PRO A 186 24.48 -40.44 6.79
N ALA A 187 23.76 -41.56 6.63
CA ALA A 187 22.45 -41.56 5.98
C ALA A 187 21.39 -40.77 6.77
N ALA A 188 21.36 -40.87 8.09
CA ALA A 188 20.42 -40.16 8.95
C ALA A 188 20.70 -38.64 8.97
N ALA A 189 21.98 -38.26 8.96
CA ALA A 189 22.37 -36.85 8.87
C ALA A 189 21.95 -36.24 7.52
N ARG A 190 22.14 -36.99 6.42
CA ARG A 190 21.69 -36.57 5.08
C ARG A 190 20.18 -36.43 4.97
N SER A 191 19.41 -37.40 5.50
CA SER A 191 17.94 -37.34 5.43
C SER A 191 17.37 -36.19 6.24
N TRP A 192 17.92 -35.94 7.45
CA TRP A 192 17.51 -34.81 8.28
C TRP A 192 17.84 -33.47 7.61
N ALA A 193 19.06 -33.32 7.09
CA ALA A 193 19.48 -32.12 6.37
C ALA A 193 18.59 -31.84 5.14
N ALA A 194 18.29 -32.88 4.34
CA ALA A 194 17.42 -32.74 3.17
C ALA A 194 15.99 -32.34 3.54
N ALA A 195 15.43 -32.88 4.63
CA ALA A 195 14.11 -32.51 5.11
C ALA A 195 14.07 -31.04 5.57
N LEU A 196 15.07 -30.59 6.34
CA LEU A 196 15.20 -29.21 6.77
C LEU A 196 15.32 -28.26 5.56
N ASP A 197 16.24 -28.57 4.64
CA ASP A 197 16.50 -27.74 3.47
C ASP A 197 15.26 -27.64 2.58
N ALA A 198 14.50 -28.72 2.41
CA ALA A 198 13.26 -28.71 1.62
C ALA A 198 12.17 -27.82 2.23
N VAL A 199 12.06 -27.81 3.56
CA VAL A 199 11.08 -26.98 4.28
C VAL A 199 11.50 -25.51 4.25
N LEU A 200 12.79 -25.22 4.45
CA LEU A 200 13.37 -23.88 4.30
C LEU A 200 13.15 -23.33 2.89
N GLN A 201 13.45 -24.12 1.85
CA GLN A 201 13.28 -23.68 0.46
C GLN A 201 11.84 -23.28 0.13
N ARG A 202 10.85 -24.05 0.58
CA ARG A 202 9.43 -23.69 0.38
C ARG A 202 9.08 -22.35 1.01
N TYR A 203 9.58 -22.09 2.22
CA TYR A 203 9.37 -20.80 2.87
C TYR A 203 10.10 -19.67 2.14
N LEU A 204 11.36 -19.87 1.76
CA LEU A 204 12.18 -18.87 1.08
C LEU A 204 11.56 -18.45 -0.26
N VAL A 205 11.00 -19.38 -1.03
CA VAL A 205 10.29 -19.06 -2.29
C VAL A 205 9.10 -18.12 -2.03
N VAL A 206 8.30 -18.39 -0.99
CA VAL A 206 7.18 -17.51 -0.63
C VAL A 206 7.71 -16.16 -0.13
N ALA A 207 8.76 -16.16 0.69
CA ALA A 207 9.38 -14.94 1.17
C ALA A 207 9.89 -14.09 -0.01
N ASP A 208 10.76 -14.61 -0.85
CA ASP A 208 11.35 -13.84 -1.95
C ASP A 208 10.27 -13.34 -2.94
N ARG A 209 9.23 -14.14 -3.22
CA ARG A 209 8.06 -13.71 -4.02
C ARG A 209 7.33 -12.54 -3.36
N THR A 210 7.01 -12.65 -2.07
CA THR A 210 6.34 -11.59 -1.31
C THR A 210 7.17 -10.32 -1.27
N ASP A 211 8.49 -10.40 -1.10
CA ASP A 211 9.35 -9.20 -1.12
C ASP A 211 9.32 -8.52 -2.50
N ALA A 212 9.38 -9.30 -3.58
CA ALA A 212 9.29 -8.75 -4.94
C ALA A 212 7.94 -8.08 -5.21
N THR A 213 6.82 -8.74 -4.88
CA THR A 213 5.48 -8.19 -5.10
C THR A 213 5.24 -6.93 -4.28
N ILE A 214 5.66 -6.90 -3.02
CA ILE A 214 5.56 -5.73 -2.16
C ILE A 214 6.42 -4.58 -2.72
N ALA A 215 7.65 -4.85 -3.15
CA ALA A 215 8.52 -3.83 -3.73
C ALA A 215 7.93 -3.22 -5.02
N ASP A 216 7.31 -4.04 -5.87
CA ASP A 216 6.66 -3.59 -7.09
C ASP A 216 5.41 -2.74 -6.79
N ALA A 217 4.58 -3.18 -5.84
CA ALA A 217 3.41 -2.42 -5.39
C ALA A 217 3.81 -1.05 -4.82
N TRP A 218 4.90 -0.99 -4.05
CA TRP A 218 5.41 0.27 -3.52
C TRP A 218 6.01 1.18 -4.59
N ARG A 219 6.68 0.62 -5.61
CA ARG A 219 7.22 1.41 -6.73
C ARG A 219 6.09 2.04 -7.55
N GLU A 220 5.08 1.27 -7.91
CA GLU A 220 3.89 1.78 -8.62
C GLU A 220 3.20 2.89 -7.81
N LEU A 221 3.10 2.71 -6.50
CA LEU A 221 2.50 3.72 -5.63
C LEU A 221 3.35 5.00 -5.56
N ALA A 222 4.66 4.88 -5.40
CA ALA A 222 5.58 6.01 -5.39
C ALA A 222 5.51 6.81 -6.70
N ASP A 223 5.41 6.13 -7.84
CA ASP A 223 5.26 6.79 -9.15
C ASP A 223 3.97 7.62 -9.22
N ARG A 224 2.84 7.06 -8.77
CA ARG A 224 1.55 7.76 -8.75
C ARG A 224 1.53 8.94 -7.77
N LEU A 225 2.06 8.76 -6.56
CA LEU A 225 2.17 9.86 -5.58
C LEU A 225 3.13 10.95 -6.06
N GLY A 226 4.21 10.58 -6.76
CA GLY A 226 5.12 11.51 -7.40
C GLY A 226 4.45 12.37 -8.48
N VAL A 227 3.47 11.83 -9.21
CA VAL A 227 2.65 12.62 -10.14
C VAL A 227 1.83 13.67 -9.38
N LEU A 228 1.14 13.27 -8.31
CA LEU A 228 0.36 14.21 -7.48
C LEU A 228 1.24 15.30 -6.86
N ARG A 229 2.44 14.93 -6.38
CA ARG A 229 3.41 15.87 -5.84
C ARG A 229 3.86 16.91 -6.87
N ARG A 230 4.16 16.50 -8.11
CA ARG A 230 4.49 17.43 -9.20
C ARG A 230 3.36 18.40 -9.52
N LEU A 231 2.11 17.92 -9.50
CA LEU A 231 0.93 18.76 -9.72
C LEU A 231 0.70 19.76 -8.59
N SER A 232 1.07 19.39 -7.36
CA SER A 232 0.95 20.26 -6.18
C SER A 232 2.02 21.35 -6.06
N GLY A 233 3.10 21.28 -6.86
CA GLY A 233 4.23 22.22 -6.76
C GLY A 233 5.15 22.01 -5.55
N THR A 234 4.91 20.98 -4.73
CA THR A 234 5.73 20.65 -3.55
C THR A 234 7.05 20.00 -4.00
N ALA A 235 8.20 20.58 -3.61
CA ALA A 235 9.52 20.10 -4.04
C ALA A 235 9.79 18.64 -3.63
N VAL A 236 10.55 17.90 -4.45
CA VAL A 236 10.98 16.52 -4.17
C VAL A 236 12.12 16.59 -3.15
N GLU A 237 11.83 16.40 -1.87
CA GLU A 237 12.86 15.96 -0.94
C GLU A 237 13.09 14.47 -1.22
N VAL A 238 14.22 14.17 -1.86
CA VAL A 238 14.72 12.82 -2.06
C VAL A 238 15.14 12.30 -0.68
N GLY A 239 14.18 11.76 0.07
CA GLY A 239 14.48 10.91 1.21
C GLY A 239 15.18 9.65 0.70
N GLU A 240 16.19 9.17 1.44
CA GLU A 240 16.82 7.88 1.17
C GLU A 240 15.73 6.80 0.97
N PRO A 241 15.94 5.84 0.05
CA PRO A 241 15.01 4.75 -0.15
C PRO A 241 14.73 4.10 1.21
N ALA A 242 13.45 4.02 1.58
CA ALA A 242 13.04 3.37 2.80
C ALA A 242 13.70 1.98 2.86
N ASP A 243 14.38 1.69 3.96
CA ASP A 243 14.86 0.34 4.26
C ASP A 243 13.73 -0.65 3.96
N THR A 244 14.09 -1.73 3.27
CA THR A 244 13.18 -2.80 2.83
C THR A 244 12.14 -3.11 3.92
N GLY A 245 10.90 -2.68 3.69
CA GLY A 245 9.76 -2.88 4.60
C GLY A 245 9.01 -1.61 5.04
N GLY A 246 9.60 -0.42 4.88
CA GLY A 246 8.97 0.85 5.25
C GLY A 246 7.86 1.31 4.30
N LEU A 247 6.87 2.04 4.82
CA LEU A 247 5.89 2.77 3.99
C LEU A 247 6.64 3.76 3.09
N PRO A 248 6.23 3.93 1.81
CA PRO A 248 6.78 4.94 0.92
C PRO A 248 6.80 6.33 1.59
N PRO A 249 7.91 7.09 1.54
CA PRO A 249 7.98 8.42 2.15
C PRO A 249 6.93 9.38 1.59
N ASP A 250 6.51 9.20 0.33
CA ASP A 250 5.43 9.99 -0.27
C ASP A 250 4.04 9.68 0.32
N LEU A 251 3.81 8.47 0.87
CA LEU A 251 2.60 8.18 1.64
C LEU A 251 2.61 8.90 3.00
N LEU A 252 3.79 9.08 3.59
CA LEU A 252 3.94 9.84 4.83
C LEU A 252 3.75 11.35 4.58
N ALA A 253 4.15 11.83 3.39
CA ALA A 253 4.00 13.23 2.96
C ALA A 253 2.62 13.56 2.35
N LEU A 254 1.68 12.60 2.38
CA LEU A 254 0.36 12.76 1.80
C LEU A 254 -0.41 13.97 2.38
N PRO A 255 -0.39 14.24 3.70
CA PRO A 255 -1.04 15.41 4.26
C PRO A 255 -0.51 16.73 3.69
N GLU A 256 0.80 16.89 3.51
CA GLU A 256 1.42 18.09 2.94
C GLU A 256 1.08 18.25 1.44
N ILE A 257 1.11 17.16 0.67
CA ILE A 257 0.73 17.16 -0.74
C ILE A 257 -0.74 17.59 -0.88
N LEU A 258 -1.62 17.06 -0.03
CA LEU A 258 -3.03 17.41 -0.04
C LEU A 258 -3.29 18.85 0.42
N ALA A 259 -2.52 19.35 1.39
CA ALA A 259 -2.59 20.75 1.80
C ALA A 259 -2.17 21.70 0.67
N ALA A 260 -1.11 21.37 -0.07
CA ALA A 260 -0.68 22.15 -1.23
C ALA A 260 -1.71 22.13 -2.37
N LEU A 261 -2.35 20.98 -2.63
CA LEU A 261 -3.45 20.88 -3.60
C LEU A 261 -4.72 21.65 -3.17
N GLY A 262 -4.96 21.76 -1.86
CA GLY A 262 -6.07 22.54 -1.28
C GLY A 262 -5.74 24.04 -1.10
N GLY A 263 -4.46 24.40 -1.13
CA GLY A 263 -3.90 25.70 -0.77
C GLY A 263 -3.88 26.76 -1.88
N LEU A 264 -4.54 26.52 -3.01
CA LEU A 264 -4.82 27.58 -3.99
C LEU A 264 -5.90 28.53 -3.42
N GLY A 265 -5.48 29.39 -2.51
CA GLY A 265 -6.24 30.51 -1.94
C GLY A 265 -6.91 30.19 -0.61
N MET A 266 -6.13 30.16 0.47
CA MET A 266 -6.52 30.90 1.67
C MET A 266 -5.89 32.28 1.50
N GLY A 267 -6.58 33.17 0.80
CA GLY A 267 -6.31 34.58 1.02
C GLY A 267 -6.61 34.81 2.50
N GLU A 268 -5.61 35.24 3.26
CA GLU A 268 -5.89 35.95 4.50
C GLU A 268 -6.96 36.99 4.16
N GLU A 269 -8.14 36.86 4.77
CA GLU A 269 -9.11 37.95 4.76
C GLU A 269 -8.34 39.20 5.21
N PRO A 270 -8.33 40.29 4.43
CA PRO A 270 -7.83 41.54 4.95
C PRO A 270 -8.67 41.84 6.20
N ASP A 271 -7.97 42.07 7.30
CA ASP A 271 -8.51 42.53 8.57
C ASP A 271 -9.21 43.88 8.32
N ASP A 272 -10.48 43.83 7.91
CA ASP A 272 -11.39 44.97 7.93
C ASP A 272 -11.76 45.24 9.39
N GLY A 273 -10.76 45.71 10.12
CA GLY A 273 -10.88 46.34 11.41
C GLY A 273 -11.74 47.59 11.28
N ALA A 274 -13.04 47.38 11.49
CA ALA A 274 -14.10 48.32 11.81
C ALA A 274 -13.74 49.82 11.82
N GLN A 275 -14.37 50.55 10.90
CA GLN A 275 -14.69 51.97 11.07
C GLN A 275 -15.33 52.19 12.45
N THR A 276 -14.63 52.88 13.34
CA THR A 276 -15.28 53.70 14.38
C THR A 276 -15.39 55.12 13.84
N VAL A 277 -16.54 55.43 13.25
CA VAL A 277 -16.99 56.82 13.11
C VAL A 277 -17.34 57.29 14.52
N ASP A 278 -16.45 58.08 15.13
CA ASP A 278 -16.76 58.83 16.34
C ASP A 278 -17.57 60.05 15.95
N ASP A 279 -18.89 59.95 16.19
CA ASP A 279 -19.83 61.04 16.05
C ASP A 279 -20.02 61.66 17.45
N SER A 280 -19.17 62.62 17.79
CA SER A 280 -19.26 63.38 19.05
C SER A 280 -18.89 64.87 18.86
N ARG A 281 -19.94 65.66 18.63
CA ARG A 281 -20.15 67.10 18.96
C ARG A 281 -19.36 68.19 18.23
#